data_AF-A0A182SK49-F1
#
_entry.id   AF-A0A182SK49-F1
#
_cell.length_a   1.000
_cell.length_b   1.000
_cell.length_c   1.000
_cell.angle_alpha   90.00
_cell.angle_beta   90.00
_cell.angle_gamma   90.00
#
_symmetry.space_group_name_H-M   'P 1'
#
loop_
_entity.id
_entity.type
_entity.pdbx_description
1 polymer ?
#
loop_
_entity_poly.entity_id
_entity_poly.type
_entity_poly.pdbx_seq_one_letter_code
_entity_poly.pdbx_strand_id
1 'polypeptide(L)'
;MLGETVERIPKVEQVNLTGGRLIREAKIYDGKCVHYIDWLSEVRPSFSPPRQDLRPANADPGATEVYSKRLDTLNGRFETLLEQLTQRLKTAIEVNGADGLVSNIFY
;
A
#
# COMPACT_ATOMS: atom_id res chain seq x y z
N MET A 1 21.07 1.73 -8.30
CA MET A 1 19.85 2.53 -8.61
C MET A 1 18.75 1.76 -9.35
N LEU A 2 18.94 1.23 -10.57
CA LEU A 2 17.91 0.39 -11.22
C LEU A 2 18.03 -1.09 -10.87
N GLY A 3 19.25 -1.63 -10.88
CA GLY A 3 19.49 -3.02 -10.46
C GLY A 3 18.93 -3.29 -9.06
N GLU A 4 19.25 -2.43 -8.09
CA GLU A 4 18.68 -2.49 -6.73
C GLU A 4 17.14 -2.36 -6.67
N THR A 5 16.51 -1.70 -7.63
CA THR A 5 15.04 -1.55 -7.66
C THR A 5 14.38 -2.75 -8.31
N VAL A 6 14.99 -3.29 -9.37
CA VAL A 6 14.59 -4.57 -9.98
C VAL A 6 14.72 -5.71 -8.97
N GLU A 7 15.76 -5.71 -8.14
CA GLU A 7 15.94 -6.65 -7.03
C GLU A 7 14.88 -6.53 -5.93
N ARG A 8 14.16 -5.40 -5.85
CA ARG A 8 13.07 -5.18 -4.89
C ARG A 8 11.73 -5.67 -5.40
N ILE A 9 11.54 -5.85 -6.71
CA ILE A 9 10.30 -6.38 -7.30
C ILE A 9 9.84 -7.68 -6.61
N PRO A 10 10.66 -8.76 -6.53
CA PRO A 10 10.22 -10.00 -5.91
C PRO A 10 9.91 -9.84 -4.40
N LYS A 11 10.60 -8.92 -3.73
CA LYS A 11 10.34 -8.61 -2.31
C LYS A 11 8.98 -7.93 -2.14
N VAL A 12 8.64 -6.99 -3.03
CA VAL A 12 7.33 -6.31 -3.03
C VAL A 12 6.21 -7.29 -3.36
N GLU A 13 6.39 -8.19 -4.33
CA GLU A 13 5.44 -9.26 -4.63
C GLU A 13 5.21 -10.18 -3.43
N GLN A 14 6.28 -10.58 -2.73
CA GLN A 14 6.18 -11.38 -1.50
C GLN A 14 5.43 -10.64 -0.39
N VAL A 15 5.66 -9.33 -0.25
CA VAL A 15 4.92 -8.47 0.69
C VAL A 15 3.46 -8.39 0.30
N ASN A 16 3.11 -8.29 -0.98
CA ASN A 16 1.72 -8.27 -1.44
C ASN A 16 1.01 -9.60 -1.17
N LEU A 17 1.67 -10.74 -1.41
CA LEU A 17 1.11 -12.06 -1.07
C LEU A 17 0.87 -12.20 0.44
N THR A 18 1.81 -11.75 1.26
CA THR A 18 1.71 -11.83 2.72
C THR A 18 0.71 -10.82 3.27
N GLY A 19 0.69 -9.61 2.72
CA GLY A 19 -0.26 -8.55 3.03
C GLY A 19 -1.68 -8.95 2.70
N GLY A 20 -1.92 -9.59 1.56
CA GLY A 20 -3.23 -10.14 1.20
C GLY A 20 -3.73 -11.22 2.18
N ARG A 21 -2.83 -12.07 2.70
CA ARG A 21 -3.17 -13.00 3.79
C ARG A 21 -3.51 -12.25 5.08
N LEU A 22 -2.69 -11.29 5.48
CA LEU A 22 -2.90 -10.50 6.69
C LEU A 22 -4.22 -9.72 6.65
N ILE A 23 -4.56 -9.11 5.51
CA ILE A 23 -5.82 -8.39 5.31
C ILE A 23 -7.03 -9.33 5.42
N ARG A 24 -6.92 -10.57 4.93
CA ARG A 24 -7.99 -11.57 5.12
C ARG A 24 -8.21 -11.90 6.59
N GLU A 25 -7.13 -12.12 7.35
CA GLU A 25 -7.24 -12.35 8.80
C GLU A 25 -7.78 -11.12 9.53
N ALA A 26 -7.40 -9.92 9.11
CA ALA A 26 -7.92 -8.67 9.66
C ALA A 26 -9.43 -8.53 9.43
N LYS A 27 -9.94 -8.89 8.25
CA LYS A 27 -11.38 -8.92 7.95
C LYS A 27 -12.13 -9.90 8.85
N ILE A 28 -11.57 -11.08 9.07
CA ILE A 28 -12.14 -12.09 9.97
C ILE A 28 -12.17 -11.55 11.41
N TYR A 29 -11.09 -10.91 11.85
CA TYR A 29 -10.99 -10.33 13.19
C TYR A 29 -12.02 -9.21 13.40
N ASP A 30 -12.11 -8.25 12.49
CA ASP A 30 -13.07 -7.14 12.58
C ASP A 30 -14.51 -7.68 12.60
N GLY A 31 -14.81 -8.70 11.77
CA GLY A 31 -16.10 -9.38 11.79
C GLY A 31 -16.41 -10.07 13.13
N LYS A 32 -15.41 -10.72 13.76
CA LYS A 32 -15.56 -11.30 15.11
C LYS A 32 -15.86 -10.23 16.16
N CYS A 33 -15.24 -9.05 16.07
CA CYS A 33 -15.53 -7.95 16.98
C CYS A 33 -16.98 -7.46 16.85
N VAL A 34 -17.49 -7.35 15.61
CA VAL A 34 -18.90 -6.98 15.36
C VAL A 34 -19.84 -8.04 15.96
N HIS A 35 -19.64 -9.32 15.62
CA HIS A 35 -20.47 -10.40 16.16
C HIS A 35 -20.43 -10.50 17.69
N TYR A 36 -19.29 -10.23 18.31
CA TYR A 36 -19.17 -10.21 19.76
C TYR A 36 -19.99 -9.08 20.39
N ILE A 37 -20.01 -7.90 19.76
CA ILE A 37 -20.83 -6.77 20.20
C ILE A 37 -22.33 -7.09 20.05
N ASP A 38 -22.72 -7.70 18.93
CA ASP A 38 -24.10 -8.11 18.68
C ASP A 38 -24.56 -9.12 19.76
N TRP A 39 -23.77 -10.17 19.97
CA TRP A 39 -24.03 -11.18 20.99
C TRP A 39 -24.12 -10.59 22.41
N LEU A 40 -23.22 -9.65 22.76
CA LEU A 40 -23.29 -8.96 24.06
C LEU A 40 -24.58 -8.15 24.22
N SER A 41 -25.06 -7.53 23.14
CA SER A 41 -26.29 -6.74 23.14
C SER A 41 -27.53 -7.61 23.31
N GLU A 42 -27.52 -8.83 22.75
CA GLU A 42 -28.57 -9.83 22.94
C GLU A 42 -28.61 -10.35 24.39
N VAL A 43 -27.45 -10.75 24.93
CA VAL A 43 -27.37 -11.36 26.28
C VAL A 43 -27.58 -10.32 27.38
N ARG A 44 -27.22 -9.06 27.13
CA ARG A 44 -27.35 -7.97 28.09
C ARG A 44 -28.13 -6.81 27.47
N PRO A 45 -29.47 -6.77 27.58
CA PRO A 45 -30.29 -5.70 26.99
C PRO A 45 -29.97 -4.29 27.50
N SER A 46 -29.35 -4.17 28.68
CA SER A 46 -28.88 -2.88 29.21
C SER A 46 -27.53 -2.42 28.63
N PHE A 47 -26.86 -3.27 27.86
CA PHE A 47 -25.62 -2.92 27.18
C PHE A 47 -25.94 -2.08 25.94
N SER A 48 -25.38 -0.88 25.89
CA SER A 48 -25.47 -0.01 24.71
C SER A 48 -24.07 0.14 24.13
N PRO A 49 -23.73 -0.60 23.06
CA PRO A 49 -22.43 -0.47 22.44
C PRO A 49 -22.23 0.94 21.85
N PRO A 50 -20.98 1.42 21.77
CA PRO A 50 -20.68 2.69 21.12
C PRO A 50 -21.21 2.70 19.68
N ARG A 51 -22.02 3.73 19.38
CA ARG A 51 -22.62 3.95 18.06
C ARG A 51 -21.53 4.12 17.00
N GLN A 52 -21.49 3.20 16.03
CA GLN A 52 -20.49 3.24 14.94
C GLN A 52 -20.64 4.50 14.07
N ASP A 53 -21.87 4.96 13.85
CA ASP A 53 -22.21 6.17 13.10
C ASP A 53 -21.75 7.47 13.79
N LEU A 54 -21.48 7.41 15.09
CA LEU A 54 -21.04 8.55 15.90
C LEU A 54 -19.58 8.44 16.33
N ARG A 55 -18.81 7.54 15.72
CA ARG A 55 -17.38 7.41 16.05
C ARG A 55 -16.65 8.70 15.70
N PRO A 56 -15.79 9.22 16.60
CA PRO A 56 -14.98 10.38 16.30
C PRO A 56 -13.99 10.05 15.17
N ALA A 57 -13.53 11.08 14.45
CA ALA A 57 -12.62 10.91 13.31
C ALA A 57 -11.25 10.28 13.67
N ASN A 58 -10.89 10.25 14.96
CA ASN A 58 -9.70 9.61 15.50
C ASN A 58 -9.95 8.21 16.09
N ALA A 59 -11.16 7.67 15.95
CA ALA A 59 -11.47 6.33 16.39
C ALA A 59 -10.60 5.30 15.66
N ASP A 60 -10.35 4.17 16.30
CA ASP A 60 -9.68 3.05 15.66
C ASP A 60 -10.49 2.61 14.42
N PRO A 61 -9.89 2.70 13.21
CA PRO A 61 -10.56 2.34 11.97
C PRO A 61 -10.71 0.81 11.79
N GLY A 62 -10.10 0.01 12.67
CA GLY A 62 -10.13 -1.44 12.60
C GLY A 62 -8.95 -2.01 11.83
N ALA A 63 -8.68 -3.30 12.06
CA ALA A 63 -7.48 -3.94 11.56
C ALA A 63 -7.43 -3.95 10.03
N THR A 64 -8.58 -4.16 9.38
CA THR A 64 -8.68 -4.22 7.92
C THR A 64 -8.22 -2.93 7.28
N GLU A 65 -8.71 -1.78 7.76
CA GLU A 65 -8.35 -0.47 7.21
C GLU A 65 -6.89 -0.15 7.49
N VAL A 66 -6.40 -0.42 8.71
CA VAL A 66 -4.99 -0.19 9.08
C VAL A 66 -4.04 -0.93 8.15
N TYR A 67 -4.28 -2.22 7.92
CA TYR A 67 -3.37 -3.03 7.10
C TYR A 67 -3.51 -2.76 5.61
N SER A 68 -4.73 -2.48 5.12
CA SER A 68 -4.93 -2.08 3.72
C SER A 68 -4.17 -0.79 3.41
N LYS A 69 -4.35 0.25 4.25
CA LYS A 69 -3.68 1.55 4.08
C LYS A 69 -2.15 1.43 4.09
N ARG A 70 -1.60 0.57 4.96
CA ARG A 70 -0.15 0.32 5.02
C ARG A 70 0.37 -0.34 3.73
N LEU A 71 -0.36 -1.32 3.22
CA LEU A 71 0.02 -2.01 1.98
C LEU A 71 -0.08 -1.07 0.77
N ASP A 72 -1.16 -0.30 0.69
CA ASP A 72 -1.37 0.70 -0.37
C ASP A 72 -0.28 1.77 -0.34
N THR A 73 0.08 2.26 0.86
CA THR A 73 1.16 3.24 1.03
C THR A 73 2.51 2.69 0.54
N LEU A 74 2.80 1.43 0.85
CA LEU A 74 4.04 0.79 0.40
C LEU A 74 4.07 0.65 -1.13
N ASN A 75 2.97 0.16 -1.71
CA ASN A 75 2.85 -0.04 -3.16
C ASN A 75 2.94 1.29 -3.90
N GLY A 76 2.23 2.34 -3.46
CA GLY A 76 2.30 3.66 -4.07
C GLY A 76 3.70 4.29 -4.01
N ARG A 77 4.43 4.10 -2.90
CA ARG A 77 5.84 4.54 -2.81
C ARG A 77 6.74 3.79 -3.78
N PHE A 78 6.52 2.50 -3.96
CA PHE A 78 7.29 1.68 -4.89
C PHE A 78 7.02 2.04 -6.35
N GLU A 79 5.75 2.26 -6.71
CA GLU A 79 5.35 2.74 -8.04
C GLU A 79 5.97 4.10 -8.36
N THR A 80 5.90 5.05 -7.42
CA THR A 80 6.53 6.37 -7.58
C THR A 80 8.04 6.26 -7.83
N LEU A 81 8.71 5.37 -7.09
CA LEU A 81 10.15 5.12 -7.27
C LEU A 81 10.45 4.57 -8.67
N LEU A 82 9.67 3.60 -9.15
CA LEU A 82 9.82 3.02 -10.48
C LEU A 82 9.62 4.06 -11.58
N GLU A 83 8.61 4.91 -11.45
CA GLU A 83 8.33 5.98 -12.39
C GLU A 83 9.50 6.98 -12.47
N GLN A 84 10.00 7.44 -11.32
CA GLN A 84 11.14 8.37 -11.26
C GLN A 84 12.41 7.78 -11.89
N LEU A 85 12.71 6.50 -11.63
CA LEU A 85 13.87 5.83 -12.21
C LEU A 85 13.72 5.63 -13.72
N THR A 86 12.53 5.27 -14.17
CA THR A 86 12.22 5.12 -15.60
C THR A 86 12.37 6.45 -16.32
N GLN A 87 11.89 7.55 -15.73
CA GLN A 87 12.02 8.88 -16.30
C GLN A 87 13.49 9.32 -16.40
N ARG A 88 14.27 9.10 -15.35
CA ARG A 88 15.72 9.40 -15.36
C ARG A 88 16.48 8.63 -16.44
N LEU A 89 16.11 7.37 -16.70
CA LEU A 89 16.70 6.60 -17.80
C LEU A 89 16.37 7.19 -19.16
N LYS A 90 15.10 7.51 -19.40
CA LYS A 90 14.67 8.10 -20.67
C LYS A 90 15.44 9.39 -20.95
N THR A 91 15.52 10.28 -19.96
CA THR A 91 16.28 11.53 -20.07
C THR A 91 17.77 11.27 -20.31
N ALA A 92 18.39 10.31 -19.63
CA ALA A 92 19.80 9.98 -19.85
C ALA A 92 20.08 9.43 -21.25
N ILE A 93 19.15 8.63 -21.80
CA ILE A 93 19.23 8.12 -23.18
C ILE A 93 19.09 9.25 -24.19
N GLU A 94 18.10 10.14 -23.99
CA GLU A 94 17.87 11.30 -24.86
C GLU A 94 19.08 12.25 -24.89
N VAL A 95 19.68 12.55 -23.73
CA VAL A 95 20.86 13.41 -23.64
C VAL A 95 22.09 12.75 -24.28
N ASN A 96 22.37 11.47 -23.98
CA ASN A 96 23.50 10.77 -24.60
C ASN A 96 23.32 10.55 -26.12
N GLY A 97 22.07 10.35 -26.58
CA GLY A 97 21.75 10.26 -28.01
C GLY A 97 21.92 11.59 -28.73
N ALA A 98 21.63 12.71 -28.06
CA ALA A 98 21.88 14.05 -28.58
C ALA A 98 23.39 14.35 -28.68
N ASP A 99 24.19 13.99 -27.67
CA ASP A 99 25.65 14.18 -27.68
C ASP A 99 26.36 13.39 -28.80
N GLY A 100 25.86 12.19 -29.14
CA GLY A 100 26.36 11.41 -30.27
C GLY A 100 26.09 12.04 -31.65
N LEU A 101 25.04 12.85 -31.77
CA LEU A 101 24.71 13.56 -33.01
C LEU A 101 25.55 14.83 -33.20
N VAL A 102 25.81 15.61 -32.14
CA VAL A 102 26.72 16.77 -32.25
C VAL A 102 28.17 16.34 -32.48
N SER A 103 28.61 15.20 -31.94
CA SER A 103 29.96 14.67 -32.21
C SER A 103 30.22 14.28 -33.67
N ASN A 104 29.18 13.92 -34.43
CA ASN A 104 29.29 13.47 -35.83
C ASN A 104 29.12 14.58 -36.87
N ILE A 105 28.82 15.82 -36.45
CA ILE A 105 28.63 16.97 -37.35
C ILE A 105 29.91 17.82 -37.46
N PHE A 106 30.92 17.55 -36.62
CA PHE A 106 32.20 18.30 -36.58
C PHE A 106 33.42 17.55 -37.15
N TYR A 107 33.23 16.52 -37.98
CA TYR A 107 34.31 15.89 -38.77
C TYR A 107 33.91 15.72 -40.24
#